data_AF-A0A739L302-F1
#
_entry.id   AF-A0A739L302-F1
#
_cell.length_a   1.000
_cell.length_b   1.000
_cell.length_c   1.000
_cell.angle_alpha   90.00
_cell.angle_beta   90.00
_cell.angle_gamma   90.00
#
_symmetry.space_group_name_H-M   'P 1'
#
loop_
_entity.id
_entity.type
_entity.pdbx_description
1 polymer ?
#
loop_
_entity_poly.entity_id
_entity_poly.type
_entity_poly.pdbx_seq_one_letter_code
_entity_poly.pdbx_strand_id
1 'polypeptide(L)'
;MSQTITLIKDKILSDNYFTLRNITYDLTRRNGEVIRHKREVYDRGNGATILLYNSTKKTVVLVRQFRVATWVNGNQDGMLIETCAGLLDNDEPEVC
;
A
#
# COMPACT_ATOMS: atom_id res chain seq x y z
N MET A 1 -11.45 24.26 -2.63
CA MET A 1 -11.82 23.90 -1.24
C MET A 1 -11.82 22.39 -1.13
N SER A 2 -11.10 21.82 -0.16
CA SER A 2 -11.18 20.40 0.16
C SER A 2 -12.59 20.09 0.68
N GLN A 3 -13.12 18.92 0.33
CA GLN A 3 -14.37 18.43 0.94
C GLN A 3 -14.11 18.14 2.42
N THR A 4 -15.06 18.44 3.29
CA THR A 4 -14.96 18.12 4.71
C THR A 4 -15.16 16.63 4.91
N ILE A 5 -14.25 16.00 5.65
CA ILE A 5 -14.29 14.57 5.97
C ILE A 5 -14.30 14.43 7.49
N THR A 6 -15.27 13.70 8.02
CA THR A 6 -15.37 13.42 9.46
C THR A 6 -15.29 11.93 9.70
N LEU A 7 -14.32 11.48 10.49
CA LEU A 7 -14.22 10.08 10.91
C LEU A 7 -15.33 9.79 11.93
N ILE A 8 -16.16 8.78 11.65
CA ILE A 8 -17.28 8.39 12.52
C ILE A 8 -16.95 7.13 13.32
N LYS A 9 -16.29 6.16 12.68
CA LYS A 9 -15.91 4.91 13.33
C LYS A 9 -14.70 4.29 12.66
N ASP A 10 -13.76 3.83 13.46
CA ASP A 10 -12.69 2.94 13.04
C ASP A 10 -12.84 1.61 13.78
N LYS A 11 -13.10 0.53 13.04
CA LYS A 11 -13.24 -0.81 13.60
C LYS A 11 -12.15 -1.71 13.05
N ILE A 12 -11.32 -2.27 13.91
CA ILE A 12 -10.39 -3.33 13.56
C ILE A 12 -11.18 -4.60 13.18
N LEU A 13 -10.89 -5.15 11.99
CA LEU A 13 -11.38 -6.42 11.50
C LEU A 13 -10.37 -7.56 11.69
N SER A 14 -9.07 -7.25 11.60
CA SER A 14 -7.96 -8.18 11.84
C SER A 14 -6.73 -7.38 12.26
N ASP A 15 -5.90 -7.95 13.15
CA ASP A 15 -4.69 -7.29 13.67
C ASP A 15 -3.64 -8.33 14.08
N ASN A 16 -3.14 -9.05 13.09
CA ASN A 16 -2.07 -10.04 13.30
C ASN A 16 -0.71 -9.34 13.12
N TYR A 17 -0.17 -9.38 11.90
CA TYR A 17 1.04 -8.63 11.54
C TYR A 17 0.70 -7.24 10.97
N PHE A 18 -0.36 -7.18 10.18
CA PHE A 18 -0.90 -5.95 9.57
C PHE A 18 -2.35 -5.76 10.00
N THR A 19 -2.80 -4.51 10.02
CA THR A 19 -4.15 -4.17 10.48
C THR A 19 -5.11 -4.02 9.30
N LEU A 20 -6.23 -4.74 9.34
CA LEU A 20 -7.38 -4.50 8.46
C LEU A 20 -8.45 -3.76 9.25
N ARG A 21 -8.93 -2.63 8.72
CA ARG A 21 -9.93 -1.76 9.36
C ARG A 21 -11.18 -1.64 8.50
N ASN A 22 -12.34 -1.48 9.13
CA ASN A 22 -13.58 -1.03 8.48
C ASN A 22 -13.90 0.39 8.95
N ILE A 23 -13.53 1.35 8.12
CA ILE A 23 -13.63 2.79 8.42
C ILE A 23 -14.98 3.30 7.95
N THR A 24 -15.73 3.92 8.88
CA THR A 24 -16.93 4.69 8.58
C THR A 24 -16.59 6.18 8.67
N TYR A 25 -16.87 6.93 7.62
CA TYR A 25 -16.65 8.38 7.57
C TYR A 25 -17.80 9.07 6.84
N ASP A 26 -18.02 10.33 7.20
CA ASP A 26 -18.98 11.21 6.55
C ASP A 26 -18.20 12.17 5.62
N LEU A 27 -18.68 12.33 4.38
CA LEU A 27 -18.13 13.23 3.37
C LEU A 27 -19.16 14.32 3.05
N THR A 28 -18.79 15.58 3.26
CA THR A 28 -19.63 16.73 2.92
C THR A 28 -19.37 17.16 1.47
N ARG A 29 -20.36 16.97 0.61
CA ARG A 29 -20.34 17.40 -0.79
C ARG A 29 -20.42 18.92 -0.91
N ARG A 30 -20.12 19.43 -2.10
CA ARG A 30 -20.13 20.89 -2.38
C ARG A 30 -21.50 21.55 -2.16
N ASN A 31 -22.59 20.80 -2.27
CA ASN A 31 -23.96 21.26 -2.01
C ASN A 31 -24.34 21.23 -0.52
N GLY A 32 -23.41 20.88 0.38
CA GLY A 32 -23.66 20.73 1.82
C GLY A 32 -24.28 19.38 2.22
N GLU A 33 -24.60 18.51 1.26
CA GLU A 33 -25.08 17.15 1.54
C GLU A 33 -23.99 16.32 2.22
N VAL A 34 -24.34 15.66 3.32
CA VAL A 34 -23.43 14.76 4.05
C VAL A 34 -23.77 13.32 3.70
N ILE A 35 -22.78 12.57 3.22
CA ILE A 35 -22.94 11.17 2.85
C ILE A 35 -22.03 10.29 3.70
N ARG A 36 -22.62 9.25 4.30
CA ARG A 36 -21.91 8.25 5.07
C ARG A 36 -21.37 7.13 4.19
N HIS A 37 -20.06 6.91 4.27
CA HIS A 37 -19.36 5.84 3.59
C HIS A 37 -18.82 4.81 4.60
N LYS A 38 -18.66 3.57 4.15
CA LYS A 38 -17.93 2.50 4.82
C LYS A 38 -16.91 1.89 3.87
N ARG A 39 -15.66 1.72 4.31
CA ARG A 39 -14.57 1.18 3.48
C ARG A 39 -13.71 0.23 4.31
N GLU A 40 -13.38 -0.90 3.73
CA GLU A 40 -12.27 -1.72 4.24
C GLU A 40 -10.95 -1.08 3.82
N VAL A 41 -10.04 -0.94 4.77
CA VAL A 41 -8.72 -0.30 4.60
C VAL A 41 -7.69 -1.25 5.18
N TYR A 42 -6.79 -1.74 4.32
CA TYR A 42 -5.73 -2.65 4.73
C TYR A 42 -4.42 -1.87 4.89
N ASP A 43 -3.97 -1.74 6.14
CA ASP A 43 -2.77 -1.01 6.51
C ASP A 43 -1.58 -1.98 6.60
N ARG A 44 -0.64 -1.83 5.68
CA ARG A 44 0.58 -2.65 5.59
C ARG A 44 1.85 -1.84 5.88
N GLY A 45 1.69 -0.61 6.37
CA GLY A 45 2.77 0.37 6.43
C GLY A 45 3.20 0.89 5.06
N ASN A 46 4.18 1.78 5.08
CA ASN A 46 4.82 2.33 3.89
C ASN A 46 6.11 1.56 3.55
N GLY A 47 6.61 1.75 2.34
CA GLY A 47 7.87 1.15 1.89
C GLY A 47 8.60 2.02 0.89
N ALA A 48 9.85 1.65 0.61
CA ALA A 48 10.71 2.27 -0.38
C ALA A 48 11.10 1.23 -1.45
N THR A 49 11.44 1.72 -2.65
CA THR A 49 11.98 0.88 -3.72
C THR A 49 13.00 1.66 -4.55
N ILE A 50 13.99 0.94 -5.11
CA ILE A 50 15.07 1.54 -5.88
C ILE A 50 15.29 0.80 -7.20
N LEU A 51 15.50 1.58 -8.27
CA LEU A 51 15.93 1.08 -9.56
C LEU A 51 17.40 1.46 -9.78
N LEU A 52 18.27 0.45 -9.77
CA LEU A 52 19.69 0.65 -10.07
C LEU A 52 19.89 0.59 -11.60
N TYR A 53 20.52 1.61 -12.17
CA TYR A 53 20.82 1.67 -13.59
C TYR A 53 22.30 1.95 -13.83
N ASN A 54 22.86 1.35 -14.89
CA ASN A 54 24.21 1.61 -15.36
C ASN A 54 24.16 2.34 -16.70
N SER A 55 24.55 3.61 -16.72
CA SER A 55 24.44 4.49 -17.89
C SER A 55 25.40 4.13 -19.03
N THR A 56 26.56 3.55 -18.71
CA THR A 56 27.56 3.10 -19.69
C THR A 56 27.15 1.79 -20.35
N LYS A 57 26.73 0.80 -19.55
CA LYS A 57 26.31 -0.52 -20.03
C LYS A 57 24.87 -0.55 -20.54
N LYS A 58 24.08 0.51 -20.30
CA LYS A 58 22.64 0.57 -20.61
C LYS A 58 21.86 -0.61 -20.00
N THR A 59 22.18 -0.95 -18.76
CA THR A 59 21.57 -2.08 -18.03
C THR A 59 20.93 -1.63 -16.73
N VAL A 60 20.00 -2.43 -16.22
CA VAL A 60 19.36 -2.26 -14.91
C VAL A 60 19.56 -3.50 -14.06
N VAL A 61 19.54 -3.34 -12.74
CA VAL A 61 19.51 -4.45 -11.79
C VAL A 61 18.10 -4.59 -11.23
N LEU A 62 17.60 -5.82 -11.26
CA LEU A 62 16.32 -6.22 -10.71
C LEU A 62 16.53 -7.48 -9.85
N VAL A 63 15.53 -7.82 -9.04
CA VAL A 63 15.50 -9.05 -8.23
C VAL A 63 14.38 -9.97 -8.70
N ARG A 64 14.48 -11.26 -8.40
CA ARG A 64 13.43 -12.25 -8.66
C ARG A 64 13.18 -13.10 -7.41
N GLN A 65 11.98 -13.06 -6.85
CA GLN A 65 11.64 -13.78 -5.61
C GLN A 65 10.20 -14.29 -5.62
N PHE A 66 9.88 -15.26 -4.74
CA PHE A 66 8.54 -15.81 -4.63
C PHE A 66 7.60 -14.83 -3.90
N ARG A 67 6.42 -14.59 -4.48
CA ARG A 67 5.35 -13.74 -3.94
C ARG A 67 4.03 -14.50 -3.93
N VAL A 68 3.65 -15.01 -2.75
CA VAL A 68 2.43 -15.83 -2.56
C VAL A 68 1.16 -15.16 -3.08
N ALA A 69 1.02 -13.84 -2.94
CA ALA A 69 -0.16 -13.09 -3.39
C ALA A 69 -0.32 -13.11 -4.92
N THR A 70 0.78 -13.18 -5.68
CA THR A 70 0.72 -13.32 -7.15
C THR A 70 0.43 -14.76 -7.55
N TRP A 71 1.01 -15.72 -6.81
CA TRP A 71 0.85 -17.15 -7.06
C TRP A 71 -0.61 -17.58 -7.00
N VAL A 72 -1.33 -17.17 -5.95
CA VAL A 72 -2.76 -17.46 -5.80
C VAL A 72 -3.66 -16.69 -6.77
N ASN A 73 -3.10 -15.78 -7.57
CA ASN A 73 -3.82 -14.89 -8.47
C ASN A 73 -3.27 -14.90 -9.91
N GLY A 74 -2.83 -16.07 -10.39
CA GLY A 74 -2.51 -16.30 -11.80
C GLY A 74 -1.03 -16.25 -12.18
N ASN A 75 -0.11 -16.00 -11.25
CA ASN A 75 1.33 -16.15 -11.51
C ASN A 75 1.78 -17.60 -11.27
N GLN A 76 1.98 -18.39 -12.33
CA GLN A 76 2.09 -19.86 -12.24
C GLN A 76 3.18 -20.38 -11.29
N ASP A 77 4.37 -19.78 -11.27
CA ASP A 77 5.47 -20.17 -10.38
C ASP A 77 5.61 -19.24 -9.15
N GLY A 78 4.76 -18.20 -9.07
CA GLY A 78 4.79 -17.20 -8.02
C GLY A 78 6.04 -16.32 -7.99
N MET A 79 6.99 -16.52 -8.90
CA MET A 79 8.22 -15.75 -8.94
C MET A 79 7.97 -14.44 -9.67
N LEU A 80 8.31 -13.32 -9.04
CA LEU A 80 8.10 -11.99 -9.60
C LEU A 80 9.43 -11.27 -9.80
N ILE A 81 9.61 -10.66 -10.97
CA ILE A 81 10.72 -9.73 -11.22
C ILE A 81 10.29 -8.35 -10.72
N GLU A 82 11.09 -7.75 -9.84
CA GLU A 82 10.78 -6.49 -9.15
C GLU A 82 12.04 -5.61 -9.04
N THR A 83 11.84 -4.31 -8.82
CA THR A 83 12.89 -3.46 -8.24
C THR A 83 13.21 -3.93 -6.81
N CYS A 84 14.42 -3.64 -6.33
CA CYS A 84 14.74 -3.87 -4.92
C CYS A 84 13.79 -3.01 -4.06
N ALA A 85 13.18 -3.58 -3.03
CA ALA A 85 12.16 -2.91 -2.23
C ALA A 85 12.11 -3.45 -0.80
N GLY A 86 11.73 -2.58 0.15
CA GLY A 86 11.61 -2.87 1.57
C GLY A 86 10.45 -2.13 2.24
N LEU A 87 10.02 -2.61 3.40
CA LEU A 87 9.15 -1.85 4.31
C LEU A 87 10.03 -0.87 5.08
N LEU A 88 9.50 0.31 5.40
CA LEU A 88 10.28 1.31 6.12
C LEU A 88 10.69 0.87 7.52
N ASP A 89 9.87 0.08 8.22
CA ASP A 89 10.13 -0.40 9.60
C ASP A 89 10.57 0.71 10.59
N ASN A 90 9.99 1.91 10.42
CA ASN A 90 10.30 3.16 11.15
C ASN A 90 11.62 3.86 10.76
N ASP A 91 12.33 3.38 9.75
CA ASP A 91 13.40 4.13 9.11
C ASP A 91 12.85 5.20 8.15
N GLU A 92 13.63 6.25 7.94
CA GLU A 92 13.36 7.25 6.92
C GLU A 92 13.53 6.65 5.51
N PRO A 93 12.78 7.12 4.48
CA PRO A 93 12.77 6.49 3.16
C PRO A 93 14.11 6.34 2.43
N GLU A 94 15.11 7.16 2.76
CA GLU A 94 16.47 7.05 2.18
C GLU A 94 17.38 6.09 2.97
N VAL A 95 17.07 5.86 4.26
CA VAL A 95 17.82 4.94 5.13
C VAL A 95 17.40 3.49 4.88
N CYS A 96 16.11 3.27 4.64
CA CYS A 96 15.52 1.99 4.23
C CYS A 96 16.03 1.52 2.86
#